data_AF-A0A4U1IQE7-F1
#
_entry.id   AF-A0A4U1IQE7-F1
#
_cell.length_a   1.000
_cell.length_b   1.000
_cell.length_c   1.000
_cell.angle_alpha   90.00
_cell.angle_beta   90.00
_cell.angle_gamma   90.00
#
_symmetry.space_group_name_H-M   'P 1'
#
loop_
_entity.id
_entity.type
_entity.pdbx_description
1 polymer ?
#
loop_
_entity_poly.entity_id
_entity_poly.type
_entity_poly.pdbx_seq_one_letter_code
_entity_poly.pdbx_strand_id
1 'polypeptide(L)'
;MSDPGPGSLQCVVREGVDIPCPDNYNYARYEMFPEDGVVDERGCAKCECGQPEGGGCTASLHLYKGPACSSQSEQGGLQSPYDQCVNIFPVGHAISGKAITDLAYVPGSCAATGGTPAGSAVRDVTRAVTFCCLHPFYEIK
;
A
#
# COMPACT_ATOMS: atom_id res chain seq x y z
N MET A 1 15.91 -24.22 53.36
CA MET A 1 15.01 -24.36 52.20
C MET A 1 13.74 -23.62 52.56
N SER A 2 13.50 -22.48 51.90
CA SER A 2 12.35 -21.62 52.18
C SER A 2 11.11 -22.26 51.57
N ASP A 3 10.24 -22.82 52.41
CA ASP A 3 8.93 -23.30 52.00
C ASP A 3 8.02 -22.09 51.70
N PRO A 4 7.53 -21.89 50.47
CA PRO A 4 6.74 -20.71 50.09
C PRO A 4 5.27 -20.78 50.54
N GLY A 5 4.86 -21.85 51.24
CA GLY A 5 3.52 -22.03 51.77
C GLY A 5 2.57 -22.77 50.81
N PRO A 6 1.36 -23.13 51.28
CA PRO A 6 0.39 -23.89 50.49
C PRO A 6 -0.06 -23.09 49.26
N GLY A 7 -0.07 -23.75 48.10
CA GLY A 7 -0.37 -23.13 46.80
C GLY A 7 0.86 -22.72 45.97
N SER A 8 2.07 -22.92 46.50
CA SER A 8 3.30 -22.65 45.74
C SER A 8 3.70 -23.82 44.83
N LEU A 9 4.09 -23.49 43.60
CA LEU A 9 4.58 -24.45 42.62
C LEU A 9 6.07 -24.26 42.38
N GLN A 10 6.80 -25.38 42.25
CA GLN A 10 8.17 -25.36 41.76
C GLN A 10 8.14 -25.42 40.22
N CYS A 11 8.67 -24.38 39.57
CA CYS A 11 8.66 -24.27 38.12
C CYS A 11 10.07 -24.01 37.56
N VAL A 12 10.34 -24.54 36.37
CA VAL A 12 11.50 -24.19 35.55
C VAL A 12 11.08 -23.22 34.45
N VAL A 13 11.96 -22.27 34.16
CA VAL A 13 11.76 -21.24 33.15
C VAL A 13 12.63 -21.57 31.95
N ARG A 14 12.05 -21.51 30.75
CA ARG A 14 12.80 -21.66 29.50
C ARG A 14 12.42 -20.58 28.51
N GLU A 15 13.40 -20.14 27.73
CA GLU A 15 13.22 -19.21 26.62
C GLU A 15 12.54 -19.93 25.45
N GLY A 16 11.62 -19.23 24.79
CA GLY A 16 10.77 -19.74 23.72
C GLY A 16 9.53 -20.48 24.22
N VAL A 17 8.75 -20.98 23.25
CA VAL A 17 7.61 -21.87 23.49
C VAL A 17 8.13 -23.29 23.64
N ASP A 18 8.14 -23.81 24.86
CA ASP A 18 8.61 -25.18 25.14
C ASP A 18 7.43 -26.16 25.16
N ILE A 19 7.40 -27.05 24.16
CA ILE A 19 6.37 -28.08 23.99
C ILE A 19 7.03 -29.39 23.53
N PRO A 20 6.92 -30.49 24.30
CA PRO A 20 6.36 -30.59 25.66
C PRO A 20 7.29 -30.02 26.74
N CYS A 21 6.77 -29.77 27.94
CA CYS A 21 7.60 -29.46 29.11
C CYS A 21 8.55 -30.61 29.44
N PRO A 22 9.74 -30.34 30.00
CA PRO A 22 10.74 -31.36 30.27
C PRO A 22 10.36 -32.26 31.46
N ASP A 23 10.73 -33.55 31.35
CA ASP A 23 10.71 -34.54 32.43
C ASP A 23 9.40 -34.62 33.22
N ASN A 24 9.44 -34.30 34.52
CA ASN A 24 8.30 -34.37 35.43
C ASN A 24 7.57 -33.03 35.59
N TYR A 25 7.98 -31.96 34.87
CA TYR A 25 7.36 -30.62 34.91
C TYR A 25 6.10 -30.51 34.04
N ASN A 26 5.25 -31.53 34.06
CA ASN A 26 4.05 -31.64 33.21
C ASN A 26 2.75 -31.33 33.95
N TYR A 27 2.82 -30.82 35.19
CA TYR A 27 1.61 -30.54 35.98
C TYR A 27 0.89 -29.28 35.51
N ALA A 28 1.62 -28.17 35.34
CA ALA A 28 1.07 -26.91 34.84
C ALA A 28 2.08 -26.22 33.92
N ARG A 29 1.56 -25.51 32.92
CA ARG A 29 2.34 -24.78 31.91
C ARG A 29 1.78 -23.38 31.73
N TYR A 30 2.65 -22.37 31.83
CA TYR A 30 2.30 -20.97 31.59
C TYR A 30 3.21 -20.38 30.53
N GLU A 31 2.62 -19.77 29.50
CA GLU A 31 3.34 -19.02 28.48
C GLU A 31 3.19 -17.53 28.76
N MET A 32 4.31 -16.85 28.92
CA MET A 32 4.36 -15.40 29.06
C MET A 32 5.12 -14.79 27.89
N PHE A 33 4.77 -13.56 27.56
CA PHE A 33 5.41 -12.78 26.51
C PHE A 33 5.81 -11.44 27.12
N PRO A 34 6.95 -10.86 26.73
CA PRO A 34 7.31 -9.52 27.19
C PRO A 34 6.32 -8.50 26.64
N GLU A 35 6.22 -7.33 27.28
CA GLU A 35 5.26 -6.28 26.88
C GLU A 35 5.48 -5.81 25.43
N ASP A 36 6.73 -5.84 24.96
CA ASP A 36 7.14 -5.52 23.59
C ASP A 36 7.26 -6.77 22.69
N GLY A 37 6.79 -7.93 23.15
CA GLY A 37 6.80 -9.21 22.44
C GLY A 37 5.66 -9.36 21.43
N VAL A 38 5.37 -8.31 20.67
CA VAL A 38 4.32 -8.29 19.66
C VAL A 38 4.93 -7.91 18.31
N VAL A 39 4.74 -8.76 17.32
CA VAL A 39 4.98 -8.40 15.91
C VAL A 39 3.71 -7.73 15.42
N ASP A 40 3.82 -6.43 15.14
CA ASP A 40 2.71 -5.62 14.67
C ASP A 40 2.90 -5.27 13.20
N GLU A 41 2.16 -5.96 12.33
CA GLU A 41 2.12 -5.71 10.89
C GLU A 41 0.89 -4.88 10.50
N ARG A 42 0.13 -4.37 11.48
CA ARG A 42 -1.05 -3.56 11.20
C ARG A 42 -0.62 -2.28 10.49
N GLY A 43 -1.32 -2.01 9.41
CA GLY A 43 -1.12 -0.80 8.63
C GLY A 43 -2.30 -0.55 7.72
N CYS A 44 -2.12 0.38 6.80
CA CYS A 44 -3.08 0.62 5.75
C CYS A 44 -2.54 0.06 4.45
N ALA A 45 -3.42 -0.52 3.64
CA ALA A 45 -3.11 -0.78 2.24
C ALA A 45 -2.65 0.52 1.58
N LYS A 46 -1.68 0.41 0.66
CA LYS A 46 -1.11 1.55 -0.05
C LYS A 46 -2.21 2.38 -0.71
N CYS A 47 -2.14 3.70 -0.56
CA CYS A 47 -3.01 4.60 -1.29
C CYS A 47 -2.62 4.58 -2.77
N GLU A 48 -3.62 4.39 -3.64
CA GLU A 48 -3.44 4.37 -5.08
C GLU A 48 -4.41 5.34 -5.76
N CYS A 49 -4.05 5.73 -6.97
CA CYS A 49 -4.82 6.58 -7.85
C CYS A 49 -5.27 5.70 -9.01
N GLY A 50 -6.58 5.59 -9.22
CA GLY A 50 -7.13 4.87 -10.36
C GLY A 50 -6.80 5.54 -11.70
N GLN A 51 -7.40 5.03 -12.78
CA GLN A 51 -7.27 5.67 -14.09
C GLN A 51 -7.76 7.13 -14.00
N PRO A 52 -6.97 8.13 -14.43
CA PRO A 52 -7.39 9.52 -14.42
C PRO A 52 -8.55 9.76 -15.37
N GLU A 53 -9.54 10.51 -14.91
CA GLU A 53 -10.73 10.91 -15.65
C GLU A 53 -10.80 12.43 -15.80
N GLY A 54 -11.49 12.90 -16.84
CA GLY A 54 -11.72 14.33 -17.08
C GLY A 54 -10.49 15.14 -17.51
N GLY A 55 -9.35 14.48 -17.75
CA GLY A 55 -8.16 15.12 -18.32
C GLY A 55 -8.30 15.36 -19.82
N GLY A 56 -7.56 16.34 -20.34
CA GLY A 56 -7.59 16.67 -21.76
C GLY A 56 -6.47 17.62 -22.17
N CYS A 57 -6.45 17.96 -23.44
CA CYS A 57 -5.57 18.99 -23.97
C CYS A 57 -6.30 19.85 -24.99
N THR A 58 -5.90 21.11 -25.06
CA THR A 58 -6.34 22.06 -26.08
C THR A 58 -5.11 22.61 -26.80
N ALA A 59 -5.22 22.88 -28.09
CA ALA A 59 -4.16 23.52 -28.86
C ALA A 59 -4.74 24.32 -30.03
N SER A 60 -3.90 25.10 -30.70
CA SER A 60 -4.24 25.77 -31.96
C SER A 60 -3.48 25.11 -33.10
N LEU A 61 -4.17 24.66 -34.14
CA LEU A 61 -3.59 24.24 -35.41
C LEU A 61 -3.50 25.44 -36.35
N HIS A 62 -2.33 25.67 -36.91
CA HIS A 62 -2.07 26.68 -37.93
C HIS A 62 -1.58 26.01 -39.20
N LEU A 63 -2.18 26.36 -40.35
CA LEU A 63 -1.73 25.92 -41.66
C LEU A 63 -1.13 27.09 -42.44
N TYR A 64 -0.11 26.80 -43.23
CA TYR A 64 0.69 27.81 -43.94
C TYR A 64 0.87 27.44 -45.42
N LYS A 65 0.89 28.45 -46.28
CA LYS A 65 1.08 28.28 -47.74
C LYS A 65 2.54 28.02 -48.13
N GLY A 66 3.50 28.36 -47.27
CA GLY A 66 4.93 28.18 -47.50
C GLY A 66 5.64 27.36 -46.41
N PRO A 67 6.86 26.86 -46.67
CA PRO A 67 7.58 25.98 -45.74
C PRO A 67 8.14 26.72 -44.51
N ALA A 68 8.18 28.05 -44.55
CA ALA A 68 8.72 28.89 -43.48
C ALA A 68 7.70 29.23 -42.37
N CYS A 69 6.48 28.68 -42.41
CA CYS A 69 5.42 28.95 -41.42
C CYS A 69 5.15 30.44 -41.14
N SER A 70 5.29 31.30 -42.16
CA SER A 70 5.11 32.76 -42.05
C SER A 70 3.84 33.28 -42.73
N SER A 71 3.30 32.54 -43.70
CA SER A 71 2.09 32.90 -44.45
C SER A 71 0.91 32.01 -44.03
N GLN A 72 0.32 32.32 -42.87
CA GLN A 72 -0.82 31.57 -42.34
C GLN A 72 -2.01 31.66 -43.28
N SER A 73 -2.60 30.52 -43.61
CA SER A 73 -3.82 30.41 -44.40
C SER A 73 -5.03 30.07 -43.56
N GLU A 74 -4.88 29.23 -42.55
CA GLU A 74 -5.98 28.70 -41.74
C GLU A 74 -5.55 28.55 -40.28
N GLN A 75 -6.52 28.68 -39.37
CA GLN A 75 -6.35 28.39 -37.95
C GLN A 75 -7.60 27.70 -37.40
N GLY A 76 -7.38 26.67 -36.57
CA GLY A 76 -8.46 25.98 -35.86
C GLY A 76 -8.03 25.59 -34.46
N GLY A 77 -8.98 25.53 -33.53
CA GLY A 77 -8.75 24.89 -32.23
C GLY A 77 -8.70 23.37 -32.38
N LEU A 78 -7.90 22.73 -31.55
CA LEU A 78 -7.85 21.28 -31.34
C LEU A 78 -8.21 20.99 -29.89
N GLN A 79 -9.01 19.95 -29.65
CA GLN A 79 -9.35 19.52 -28.30
C GLN A 79 -9.44 18.00 -28.20
N SER A 80 -8.69 17.42 -27.27
CA SER A 80 -8.86 16.02 -26.86
C SER A 80 -10.10 15.87 -25.95
N PRO A 81 -10.87 14.77 -26.05
CA PRO A 81 -10.63 13.55 -26.84
C PRO A 81 -11.36 13.54 -28.21
N TYR A 82 -11.76 14.70 -28.72
CA TYR A 82 -12.64 14.77 -29.88
C TYR A 82 -11.85 14.81 -31.19
N ASP A 83 -12.32 14.05 -32.17
CA ASP A 83 -11.84 14.18 -33.54
C ASP A 83 -12.43 15.44 -34.18
N GLN A 84 -11.56 16.26 -34.78
CA GLN A 84 -11.96 17.50 -35.44
C GLN A 84 -11.40 17.52 -36.86
N CYS A 85 -12.26 17.18 -37.81
CA CYS A 85 -11.97 17.27 -39.24
C CYS A 85 -12.55 18.58 -39.79
N VAL A 86 -11.68 19.41 -40.38
CA VAL A 86 -12.09 20.66 -41.02
C VAL A 86 -11.83 20.60 -42.52
N ASN A 87 -12.84 21.02 -43.30
CA ASN A 87 -12.69 21.15 -44.74
C ASN A 87 -11.92 22.44 -45.06
N ILE A 88 -10.96 22.36 -45.98
CA ILE A 88 -10.12 23.50 -46.38
C ILE A 88 -10.61 23.99 -47.73
N PHE A 89 -10.96 25.27 -47.81
CA PHE A 89 -11.50 25.91 -49.00
C PHE A 89 -10.65 27.10 -49.46
N PRO A 90 -10.65 27.45 -50.76
CA PRO A 90 -11.25 26.69 -51.87
C PRO A 90 -10.49 25.38 -52.15
N VAL A 91 -11.09 24.48 -52.93
CA VAL A 91 -10.43 23.23 -53.34
C VAL A 91 -9.11 23.51 -54.07
N GLY A 92 -8.08 22.70 -53.81
CA GLY A 92 -6.72 22.93 -54.32
C GLY A 92 -5.89 23.94 -53.51
N HIS A 93 -6.33 24.28 -52.29
CA HIS A 93 -5.55 25.13 -51.39
C HIS A 93 -4.17 24.53 -51.11
N ALA A 94 -3.10 25.26 -51.40
CA ALA A 94 -1.73 24.81 -51.15
C ALA A 94 -1.41 24.86 -49.64
N ILE A 95 -1.06 23.71 -49.07
CA ILE A 95 -0.62 23.58 -47.67
C ILE A 95 0.83 23.08 -47.69
N SER A 96 1.76 23.97 -47.36
CA SER A 96 3.19 23.64 -47.33
C SER A 96 3.73 23.51 -45.91
N GLY A 97 3.02 24.00 -44.90
CA GLY A 97 3.43 23.97 -43.50
C GLY A 97 2.25 23.80 -42.56
N LYS A 98 2.51 23.16 -41.42
CA LYS A 98 1.58 23.07 -40.29
C LYS A 98 2.32 23.29 -38.98
N ALA A 99 1.71 24.00 -38.05
CA ALA A 99 2.23 24.19 -36.71
C ALA A 99 1.11 23.99 -35.68
N ILE A 100 1.47 23.46 -34.52
CA ILE A 100 0.61 23.42 -33.35
C ILE A 100 1.18 24.40 -32.34
N THR A 101 0.36 25.34 -31.88
CA THR A 101 0.71 26.33 -30.86
C THR A 101 -0.28 26.25 -29.70
N ASP A 102 0.01 26.99 -28.63
CA ASP A 102 -0.90 27.17 -27.48
C ASP A 102 -1.36 25.84 -26.86
N LEU A 103 -0.49 24.84 -26.90
CA LEU A 103 -0.75 23.54 -26.30
C LEU A 103 -0.86 23.68 -24.78
N ALA A 104 -2.06 23.46 -24.27
CA ALA A 104 -2.37 23.47 -22.85
C ALA A 104 -2.93 22.11 -22.44
N TYR A 105 -2.49 21.64 -21.28
CA TYR A 105 -2.97 20.39 -20.68
C TYR A 105 -3.85 20.71 -19.48
N VAL A 106 -5.02 20.09 -19.44
CA VAL A 106 -5.91 20.09 -18.28
C VAL A 106 -5.70 18.76 -17.57
N PRO A 107 -5.14 18.76 -16.35
CA PRO A 107 -4.94 17.51 -15.61
C PRO A 107 -6.28 16.87 -15.27
N GLY A 108 -6.36 15.55 -15.44
CA GLY A 108 -7.49 14.77 -14.95
C GLY A 108 -7.41 14.54 -13.44
N SER A 109 -8.50 14.05 -12.88
CA SER A 109 -8.58 13.60 -11.49
C SER A 109 -8.82 12.09 -11.44
N CYS A 110 -8.33 11.42 -10.41
CA CYS A 110 -8.61 10.01 -10.18
C CYS A 110 -9.33 9.81 -8.85
N ALA A 111 -10.15 8.78 -8.76
CA ALA A 111 -10.64 8.30 -7.47
C ALA A 111 -9.47 7.70 -6.68
N ALA A 112 -9.33 8.14 -5.42
CA ALA A 112 -8.38 7.54 -4.50
C ALA A 112 -8.88 6.18 -4.03
N THR A 113 -7.99 5.19 -4.03
CA THR A 113 -8.25 3.84 -3.53
C THR A 113 -7.19 3.44 -2.50
N GLY A 114 -7.42 2.32 -1.81
CA GLY A 114 -6.55 1.85 -0.74
C GLY A 114 -6.94 2.43 0.63
N GLY A 115 -5.99 2.49 1.56
CA GLY A 115 -6.25 2.94 2.92
C GLY A 115 -7.04 1.95 3.78
N THR A 116 -7.46 0.81 3.22
CA THR A 116 -8.13 -0.24 3.98
C THR A 116 -7.19 -0.80 5.04
N PRO A 117 -7.64 -0.95 6.30
CA PRO A 117 -6.84 -1.58 7.34
C PRO A 117 -6.42 -2.98 6.91
N ALA A 118 -5.14 -3.28 7.08
CA ALA A 118 -4.55 -4.56 6.73
C ALA A 118 -3.53 -4.98 7.78
N GLY A 119 -3.12 -6.25 7.73
CA GLY A 119 -2.16 -6.82 8.66
C GLY A 119 -2.80 -7.29 9.97
N SER A 120 -1.94 -7.74 10.89
CA SER A 120 -2.34 -8.28 12.18
C SER A 120 -1.30 -7.96 13.25
N ALA A 121 -1.72 -7.99 14.50
CA ALA A 121 -0.81 -7.95 15.64
C ALA A 121 -0.79 -9.34 16.28
N VAL A 122 0.36 -10.00 16.26
CA VAL A 122 0.54 -11.35 16.79
C VAL A 122 1.66 -11.36 17.81
N ARG A 123 1.56 -12.26 18.78
CA ARG A 123 2.62 -12.42 19.77
C ARG A 123 3.86 -13.02 19.13
N ASP A 124 5.03 -12.49 19.47
CA ASP A 124 6.31 -13.02 19.03
C ASP A 124 6.67 -14.26 19.84
N VAL A 125 6.40 -15.44 19.27
CA VAL A 125 6.69 -16.74 19.89
C VAL A 125 8.18 -16.99 20.11
N THR A 126 9.07 -16.29 19.40
CA THR A 126 10.52 -16.43 19.60
C THR A 126 10.98 -15.77 20.90
N ARG A 127 10.18 -14.82 21.40
CA ARG A 127 10.41 -14.07 22.65
C ARG A 127 9.53 -14.54 23.79
N ALA A 128 8.79 -15.63 23.60
CA ALA A 128 8.01 -16.24 24.66
C ALA A 128 8.93 -16.76 25.77
N VAL A 129 8.38 -16.85 26.98
CA VAL A 129 8.99 -17.55 28.11
C VAL A 129 7.99 -18.56 28.62
N THR A 130 8.40 -19.81 28.70
CA THR A 130 7.56 -20.91 29.18
C THR A 130 7.96 -21.27 30.61
N PHE A 131 6.97 -21.27 31.51
CA PHE A 131 7.08 -21.81 32.86
C PHE A 131 6.46 -23.20 32.87
N CYS A 132 7.27 -24.21 33.17
CA CYS A 132 6.82 -25.59 33.36
C CYS A 132 6.91 -25.94 34.83
N CYS A 133 5.82 -26.45 35.42
CA CYS A 133 5.71 -26.64 36.87
C CYS A 133 5.53 -28.11 37.27
N LEU A 134 6.09 -28.48 38.42
CA LEU A 134 5.86 -29.77 39.08
C LEU A 134 4.52 -29.77 39.81
N HIS A 135 4.02 -30.98 40.08
CA HIS A 135 2.93 -31.17 41.01
C HIS A 135 3.33 -30.64 42.41
N PRO A 136 2.44 -29.97 43.14
CA PRO A 136 2.73 -29.52 44.50
C PRO A 136 3.14 -30.68 45.41
N PHE A 137 4.23 -30.48 46.17
CA PHE A 137 4.79 -31.50 47.07
C PHE A 137 3.91 -31.82 48.28
N TYR A 138 3.00 -30.92 48.66
CA TYR A 138 2.13 -31.06 49.83
C TYR A 138 0.86 -31.90 49.57
N GLU A 139 0.63 -32.33 48.32
CA GLU A 139 -0.51 -33.17 47.94
C GLU A 139 -0.15 -34.65 47.70
N ILE A 140 1.13 -35.02 47.84
CA ILE A 140 1.56 -36.42 47.77
C ILE A 140 1.22 -37.08 49.12
N LYS A 141 0.08 -37.77 49.15
CA LYS A 141 -0.40 -38.55 50.30
C LYS A 141 -0.02 -40.02 50.16
#